data_AF-A0A0F2E2P5-F1
#
_entry.id   AF-A0A0F2E2P5-F1
#
_cell.length_a   1.000
_cell.length_b   1.000
_cell.length_c   1.000
_cell.angle_alpha   90.00
_cell.angle_beta   90.00
_cell.angle_gamma   90.00
#
_symmetry.space_group_name_H-M   'P 1'
#
loop_
_entity.id
_entity.type
_entity.pdbx_description
1 polymer ?
#
loop_
_entity_poly.entity_id
_entity_poly.type
_entity_poly.pdbx_seq_one_letter_code
_entity_poly.pdbx_strand_id
1 'polypeptide(L)'
;MILMKLSSVLLLVLTLALSIILSRLFKLKKRGINAADLAFPFLIFEYYYISAKVFTHNQLPILGTALSLLAIVLTFFFLRKKRSFYYPKFLKFFWRAGFLLTLLIYIIMIVQIFMMK
;
A
#
# COMPACT_ATOMS: atom_id res chain seq x y z
N MET A 1 -20.13 11.04 -9.33
CA MET A 1 -19.74 10.10 -8.24
C MET A 1 -19.68 8.64 -8.67
N ILE A 2 -20.65 8.11 -9.42
CA ILE A 2 -20.68 6.67 -9.78
C ILE A 2 -19.39 6.19 -10.47
N LEU A 3 -18.83 7.02 -11.36
CA LEU A 3 -17.58 6.73 -12.06
C LEU A 3 -16.42 6.56 -11.08
N MET A 4 -16.24 7.47 -10.12
CA MET A 4 -15.16 7.41 -9.13
C MET A 4 -15.32 6.22 -8.18
N LYS A 5 -16.56 5.88 -7.78
CA LYS A 5 -16.87 4.67 -7.01
C LYS A 5 -16.39 3.43 -7.76
N LEU A 6 -16.79 3.27 -9.03
CA LEU A 6 -16.37 2.16 -9.88
C LEU A 6 -14.86 2.15 -10.12
N SER A 7 -14.28 3.29 -10.47
CA SER A 7 -12.84 3.43 -10.71
C SER A 7 -12.01 3.05 -9.49
N SER A 8 -12.44 3.40 -8.27
CA SER A 8 -11.70 3.05 -7.05
C SER A 8 -11.61 1.53 -6.82
N VAL A 9 -12.70 0.79 -7.07
CA VAL A 9 -12.70 -0.67 -6.95
C VAL A 9 -11.93 -1.31 -8.10
N LEU A 10 -12.12 -0.79 -9.32
CA LEU A 10 -11.52 -1.35 -10.51
C LEU A 10 -10.00 -1.14 -10.53
N LEU A 11 -9.52 0.03 -10.09
CA LEU A 11 -8.09 0.31 -9.92
C LEU A 11 -7.47 -0.69 -8.95
N LEU A 12 -8.03 -0.85 -7.74
CA LEU A 12 -7.54 -1.83 -6.75
C LEU A 12 -7.36 -3.23 -7.35
N VAL A 13 -8.39 -3.74 -8.04
CA VAL A 13 -8.34 -5.07 -8.66
C VAL A 13 -7.27 -5.12 -9.75
N LEU A 14 -7.18 -4.07 -10.57
CA LEU A 14 -6.21 -3.96 -11.64
C LEU A 14 -4.77 -3.90 -11.11
N THR A 15 -4.48 -3.16 -10.04
CA THR A 15 -3.15 -3.09 -9.42
C THR A 15 -2.71 -4.45 -8.93
N LEU A 16 -3.60 -5.16 -8.25
CA LEU A 16 -3.32 -6.50 -7.74
C LEU A 16 -3.06 -7.47 -8.89
N ALA A 17 -3.92 -7.47 -9.91
CA ALA A 17 -3.74 -8.31 -11.10
C ALA A 17 -2.43 -8.01 -11.84
N LEU A 18 -2.16 -6.73 -12.13
CA LEU A 18 -0.94 -6.29 -12.80
C LEU A 18 0.30 -6.66 -11.98
N SER A 19 0.28 -6.45 -10.67
CA SER A 19 1.41 -6.80 -9.81
C SER A 19 1.73 -8.30 -9.86
N ILE A 20 0.70 -9.15 -9.92
CA ILE A 20 0.87 -10.60 -10.05
C ILE A 20 1.41 -10.95 -11.44
N ILE A 21 0.83 -10.41 -12.51
CA ILE A 21 1.26 -10.67 -13.88
C ILE A 21 2.72 -10.23 -14.08
N LEU A 22 3.06 -8.99 -13.71
CA LEU A 22 4.42 -8.44 -13.78
C LEU A 22 5.40 -9.27 -12.96
N SER A 23 5.02 -9.71 -11.74
CA SER A 23 5.87 -10.55 -10.92
C SER A 23 6.22 -11.89 -11.58
N ARG A 24 5.28 -12.45 -12.36
CA ARG A 24 5.47 -13.70 -13.11
C ARG A 24 6.28 -13.48 -14.39
N LEU A 25 5.93 -12.47 -15.18
CA LEU A 25 6.59 -12.14 -16.45
C LEU A 25 8.09 -11.90 -16.25
N PHE A 26 8.45 -11.08 -15.27
CA PHE A 26 9.85 -10.73 -14.99
C PHE A 26 10.56 -11.75 -14.08
N LYS A 27 9.91 -12.87 -13.71
CA LYS A 27 10.44 -13.88 -12.78
C LYS A 27 10.98 -13.26 -11.48
N LEU A 28 10.33 -12.19 -10.98
CA LEU A 28 10.78 -11.38 -9.84
C LEU A 28 10.90 -12.18 -8.54
N LYS A 29 10.16 -13.29 -8.43
CA LYS A 29 10.30 -14.26 -7.34
C LYS A 29 11.72 -14.83 -7.23
N LYS A 30 12.45 -15.00 -8.35
CA LYS A 30 13.86 -15.44 -8.34
C LYS A 30 14.82 -14.39 -7.77
N ARG A 31 14.43 -13.11 -7.81
CA ARG A 31 15.16 -11.98 -7.21
C ARG A 31 14.67 -11.65 -5.79
N GLY A 32 13.76 -12.45 -5.24
CA GLY A 32 13.23 -12.27 -3.90
C GLY A 32 12.25 -11.10 -3.74
N ILE A 33 11.73 -10.55 -4.84
CA ILE A 33 10.72 -9.50 -4.91
C ILE A 33 9.36 -10.17 -5.18
N ASN A 34 8.38 -9.93 -4.32
CA ASN A 34 7.03 -10.47 -4.46
C ASN A 34 6.10 -9.51 -5.19
N ALA A 35 4.95 -10.00 -5.66
CA ALA A 35 3.90 -9.16 -6.25
C ALA A 35 3.46 -8.03 -5.29
N ALA A 36 3.35 -8.32 -4.00
CA ALA A 36 3.05 -7.33 -2.96
C ALA A 36 4.07 -6.18 -2.94
N ASP A 37 5.34 -6.48 -3.20
CA ASP A 37 6.39 -5.47 -3.18
C ASP A 37 6.29 -4.52 -4.38
N LEU A 38 5.75 -5.02 -5.49
CA LEU A 38 5.47 -4.23 -6.69
C LEU A 38 4.16 -3.44 -6.53
N ALA A 39 3.12 -4.06 -5.97
CA ALA A 39 1.81 -3.42 -5.78
C ALA A 39 1.85 -2.24 -4.82
N PHE A 40 2.72 -2.28 -3.80
CA PHE A 40 2.81 -1.25 -2.77
C PHE A 40 2.96 0.19 -3.31
N PRO A 41 3.98 0.52 -4.12
CA PRO A 41 4.11 1.88 -4.67
C PRO A 41 2.94 2.27 -5.58
N PHE A 42 2.38 1.34 -6.35
CA PHE A 42 1.21 1.62 -7.18
C PHE A 42 -0.02 1.94 -6.34
N LEU A 43 -0.26 1.20 -5.25
CA LEU A 43 -1.38 1.47 -4.34
C LEU A 43 -1.26 2.85 -3.67
N ILE A 44 -0.05 3.29 -3.30
CA ILE A 44 0.17 4.64 -2.76
C ILE A 44 -0.18 5.70 -3.80
N PHE A 45 0.27 5.51 -5.04
CA PHE A 45 -0.01 6.44 -6.13
C PHE A 45 -1.50 6.51 -6.46
N GLU A 46 -2.18 5.37 -6.53
CA GLU A 46 -3.62 5.32 -6.76
C GLU A 46 -4.41 5.94 -5.62
N TYR A 47 -4.01 5.67 -4.37
CA TYR A 47 -4.62 6.28 -3.19
C TYR A 47 -4.52 7.81 -3.28
N TYR A 48 -3.34 8.34 -3.58
CA TYR A 48 -3.13 9.77 -3.82
C TYR A 48 -4.05 10.31 -4.91
N TYR A 49 -4.08 9.65 -6.07
CA TYR A 49 -4.82 10.11 -7.24
C TYR A 49 -6.33 10.15 -7.01
N ILE A 50 -6.89 9.08 -6.42
CA ILE A 50 -8.33 9.02 -6.12
C ILE A 50 -8.66 10.02 -5.02
N SER A 51 -7.84 10.07 -3.96
CA SER A 51 -8.12 10.93 -2.83
C SER A 51 -8.14 12.41 -3.22
N ALA A 52 -7.18 12.85 -4.04
CA ALA A 52 -7.11 14.21 -4.56
C ALA A 52 -8.30 14.60 -5.46
N LYS A 53 -8.98 13.62 -6.07
CA LYS A 53 -10.14 13.87 -6.94
C LYS A 53 -11.49 13.80 -6.24
N VAL A 54 -11.60 13.01 -5.16
CA VAL A 54 -12.88 12.79 -4.47
C VAL A 54 -13.04 13.66 -3.24
N PHE A 55 -11.97 13.89 -2.48
CA PHE A 55 -12.02 14.67 -1.25
C PHE A 55 -11.53 16.10 -1.49
N THR A 56 -12.07 17.05 -0.72
CA THR A 56 -11.63 18.46 -0.74
C THR A 56 -10.18 18.62 -0.31
N HIS A 57 -9.74 17.77 0.63
CA HIS A 57 -8.36 17.67 1.05
C HIS A 57 -7.84 16.25 0.79
N ASN A 58 -6.67 16.18 0.15
CA ASN A 58 -6.00 14.92 -0.13
C ASN A 58 -5.65 14.19 1.18
N GLN A 59 -6.03 12.91 1.27
CA GLN A 59 -5.84 12.07 2.45
C GLN A 59 -4.45 11.41 2.53
N LEU A 60 -3.52 11.79 1.66
CA LEU A 60 -2.13 11.30 1.70
C LEU A 60 -1.44 11.48 3.07
N PRO A 61 -1.66 12.57 3.84
CA PRO A 61 -1.11 12.69 5.19
C PRO A 61 -1.57 11.58 6.14
N ILE A 62 -2.80 11.06 5.98
CA ILE A 62 -3.33 9.95 6.79
C ILE A 62 -2.56 8.66 6.48
N LEU A 63 -2.31 8.39 5.20
CA LEU A 63 -1.52 7.22 4.78
C LEU A 63 -0.05 7.36 5.22
N GLY A 64 0.53 8.56 5.09
CA GLY A 64 1.89 8.86 5.52
C GLY A 64 2.08 8.64 7.02
N THR A 65 1.18 9.18 7.84
CA THR A 65 1.22 9.00 9.31
C THR A 65 1.07 7.53 9.70
N ALA A 66 0.17 6.78 9.07
CA ALA A 66 0.02 5.36 9.31
C ALA A 66 1.29 4.55 8.96
N LEU A 67 1.93 4.86 7.82
CA LEU A 67 3.21 4.25 7.43
C LEU A 67 4.36 4.63 8.37
N SER A 68 4.42 5.88 8.84
CA SER A 68 5.39 6.31 9.85
C SER A 68 5.22 5.55 11.17
N LEU A 69 3.99 5.39 11.65
CA LEU A 69 3.70 4.58 12.84
C LEU A 69 4.13 3.12 12.64
N LEU A 70 3.84 2.54 11.48
CA LEU A 70 4.28 1.19 11.14
C LEU A 70 5.81 1.06 11.14
N ALA A 71 6.54 2.07 10.63
CA ALA A 71 7.99 2.11 10.68
C ALA A 71 8.52 2.14 12.13
N ILE A 72 7.91 2.95 13.00
CA ILE A 72 8.28 3.04 14.42
C ILE A 72 8.05 1.70 15.11
N VAL A 73 6.87 1.10 14.95
CA VAL A 73 6.53 -0.21 15.53
C VAL A 73 7.50 -1.29 15.07
N LEU A 74 7.83 -1.34 13.77
CA LEU A 74 8.80 -2.29 13.25
C LEU A 74 10.20 -2.05 13.80
N THR A 75 10.61 -0.80 13.98
CA THR A 75 11.91 -0.45 14.55
C THR A 75 12.03 -1.00 15.97
N PHE A 76 11.03 -0.76 16.82
CA PHE A 76 10.97 -1.34 18.17
C PHE A 76 10.97 -2.87 18.15
N PHE A 77 10.23 -3.49 17.24
CA PHE A 77 10.19 -4.94 17.10
C PHE A 77 11.57 -5.54 16.76
N PHE A 78 12.29 -4.94 15.81
CA PHE A 78 13.63 -5.40 15.44
C PHE A 78 14.65 -5.19 16.56
N LEU A 79 14.64 -4.03 17.22
CA LEU A 79 15.54 -3.73 18.33
C LEU A 79 15.31 -4.66 19.52
N ARG A 80 14.04 -4.88 19.93
CA ARG A 80 13.72 -5.70 21.10
C ARG A 80 13.89 -7.19 20.85
N LYS A 81 13.44 -7.71 19.71
CA LYS A 81 13.36 -9.16 19.45
C LYS A 81 14.56 -9.71 18.69
N LYS A 82 15.15 -8.94 17.77
CA LYS A 82 16.30 -9.39 16.97
C LYS A 82 17.64 -8.91 17.52
N ARG A 83 17.64 -7.89 18.39
CA ARG A 83 18.83 -7.23 18.99
C ARG A 83 19.90 -6.78 17.97
N SER A 84 19.57 -6.81 16.68
CA SER A 84 20.41 -6.38 15.57
C SER A 84 19.49 -5.72 14.55
N PHE A 85 19.92 -4.55 14.07
CA PHE A 85 19.19 -3.79 13.06
C PHE A 85 19.92 -3.93 11.72
N TYR A 86 19.32 -4.66 10.78
CA TYR A 86 19.86 -4.82 9.42
C TYR A 86 18.92 -4.17 8.41
N TYR A 87 19.37 -3.06 7.80
CA TYR A 87 18.57 -2.18 6.95
C TYR A 87 17.84 -2.90 5.81
N PRO A 88 18.46 -3.78 5.01
CA PRO A 88 17.76 -4.45 3.92
C PRO A 88 16.62 -5.36 4.40
N LYS A 89 16.77 -5.97 5.59
CA LYS A 89 15.74 -6.83 6.17
C LYS A 89 14.62 -6.03 6.80
N PHE A 90 14.93 -4.89 7.42
CA PHE A 90 13.93 -3.93 7.86
C PHE A 90 13.10 -3.43 6.68
N LEU A 91 13.75 -2.92 5.63
CA LEU A 91 13.07 -2.41 4.44
C LEU A 91 12.18 -3.48 3.81
N LYS A 92 12.66 -4.72 3.66
CA LYS A 92 11.84 -5.82 3.12
C LYS A 92 10.61 -6.14 3.98
N PHE A 93 10.73 -6.02 5.30
CA PHE A 93 9.60 -6.23 6.21
C PHE A 93 8.62 -5.05 6.16
N PHE A 94 9.14 -3.83 6.19
CA PHE A 94 8.39 -2.59 6.04
C PHE A 94 7.61 -2.58 4.73
N TRP A 95 8.24 -3.00 3.63
CA TRP A 95 7.61 -3.04 2.32
C TRP A 95 6.38 -3.97 2.28
N ARG A 96 6.52 -5.17 2.85
CA ARG A 96 5.43 -6.17 2.89
C ARG A 96 4.31 -5.79 3.87
N ALA A 97 4.67 -5.29 5.04
CA ALA A 97 3.69 -4.85 6.04
C ALA A 97 3.01 -3.55 5.60
N GLY A 98 3.77 -2.64 4.99
CA GLY A 98 3.31 -1.41 4.37
C GLY A 98 2.29 -1.68 3.29
N PHE A 99 2.54 -2.66 2.40
CA PHE A 99 1.54 -3.13 1.43
C PHE A 99 0.21 -3.46 2.08
N LEU A 100 0.22 -4.34 3.09
CA LEU A 100 -1.01 -4.75 3.78
C LEU A 100 -1.74 -3.58 4.44
N LEU A 101 -0.99 -2.68 5.10
CA LEU A 101 -1.56 -1.50 5.74
C LEU A 101 -2.18 -0.55 4.71
N THR A 102 -1.49 -0.28 3.59
CA THR A 102 -2.01 0.58 2.53
C THR A 102 -3.23 -0.02 1.85
N LEU A 103 -3.26 -1.34 1.66
CA LEU A 103 -4.42 -2.03 1.12
C LEU A 103 -5.63 -1.85 2.05
N LEU A 104 -5.45 -2.01 3.36
CA LEU A 104 -6.51 -1.81 4.35
C LEU A 104 -7.02 -0.36 4.34
N ILE A 105 -6.11 0.62 4.37
CA ILE A 105 -6.46 2.05 4.29
C ILE A 105 -7.19 2.39 2.99
N TYR A 106 -6.76 1.80 1.87
CA TYR A 106 -7.42 1.98 0.58
C TYR A 106 -8.84 1.41 0.60
N ILE A 107 -9.06 0.24 1.19
CA ILE A 107 -10.42 -0.32 1.37
C ILE A 107 -11.28 0.62 2.21
N ILE A 108 -10.75 1.19 3.30
CA ILE A 108 -11.46 2.21 4.10
C ILE A 108 -11.85 3.40 3.23
N MET A 109 -10.94 3.90 2.40
CA MET A 109 -11.23 4.99 1.46
C MET A 109 -12.34 4.62 0.47
N ILE A 110 -12.33 3.40 -0.10
CA ILE A 110 -13.44 2.94 -0.95
C ILE A 110 -14.76 3.03 -0.19
N VAL A 111 -14.82 2.47 1.03
CA VAL A 111 -16.05 2.51 1.85
C VAL A 111 -16.52 3.95 2.07
N GLN A 112 -15.60 4.86 2.41
CA GLN A 112 -15.91 6.29 2.56
C GLN A 112 -16.49 6.89 1.28
N ILE A 113 -15.87 6.64 0.12
CA ILE A 113 -16.35 7.12 -1.18
C ILE A 113 -17.77 6.58 -1.45
N PHE A 114 -18.04 5.32 -1.14
CA PHE A 114 -19.37 4.72 -1.34
C PHE A 114 -20.43 5.32 -0.41
N MET A 115 -20.07 5.70 0.81
CA MET A 115 -20.95 6.36 1.78
C MET A 115 -21.25 7.83 1.44
N MET A 116 -20.41 8.48 0.62
CA MET A 116 -20.69 9.83 0.13
C MET A 116 -21.89 9.82 -0.83
N LYS A 117 -22.83 10.76 -0.63
CA LYS A 117 -24.04 10.94 -1.46
C LYS A 117 -23.70 11.45 -2.84
#